data_AF-A0A936J105-F1
#
_entry.id   AF-A0A936J105-F1
#
_cell.length_a   1.000
_cell.length_b   1.000
_cell.length_c   1.000
_cell.angle_alpha   90.00
_cell.angle_beta   90.00
_cell.angle_gamma   90.00
#
_symmetry.space_group_name_H-M   'P 1'
#
loop_
_entity.id
_entity.type
_entity.pdbx_description
1 polymer ?
#
loop_
_entity_poly.entity_id
_entity_poly.type
_entity_poly.pdbx_seq_one_letter_code
_entity_poly.pdbx_strand_id
1 'polypeptide(L)'
;MRTKAQATKHTAAACYAERHAEAQDLLKRIASCLAAHKKQQAAEPTHWGYAGDLGRINEQLAYVLASLGDFSACRAKGLEF
;
A
#
# COMPACT_ATOMS: atom_id res chain seq x y z
N MET A 1 -44.77 10.46 13.18
CA MET A 1 -43.88 11.31 12.35
C MET A 1 -42.45 10.82 12.54
N ARG A 2 -41.91 10.02 11.62
CA ARG A 2 -40.47 9.69 11.59
C ARG A 2 -39.85 10.64 10.57
N THR A 3 -39.08 11.61 11.05
CA THR A 3 -38.24 12.44 10.18
C THR A 3 -37.38 11.50 9.34
N LYS A 4 -37.37 11.74 8.03
CA LYS A 4 -36.62 10.99 7.02
C LYS A 4 -35.22 10.69 7.57
N ALA A 5 -35.02 9.46 8.03
CA ALA A 5 -33.69 8.94 8.27
C ALA A 5 -32.93 9.20 6.97
N GLN A 6 -31.90 9.99 7.08
CA GLN A 6 -31.09 10.49 5.99
C GLN A 6 -30.49 9.26 5.31
N ALA A 7 -31.20 8.74 4.31
CA ALA A 7 -30.69 7.74 3.41
C ALA A 7 -29.61 8.45 2.60
N THR A 8 -28.41 8.55 3.18
CA THR A 8 -27.18 8.80 2.46
C THR A 8 -27.10 7.69 1.42
N LYS A 9 -27.62 7.97 0.22
CA LYS A 9 -27.39 7.15 -0.95
C LYS A 9 -25.88 7.15 -1.17
N HIS A 10 -25.18 6.17 -0.59
CA HIS A 10 -23.79 5.89 -0.92
C HIS A 10 -23.78 5.54 -2.40
N THR A 11 -23.47 6.52 -3.24
CA THR A 11 -23.28 6.26 -4.67
C THR A 11 -22.02 5.42 -4.82
N ALA A 12 -21.93 4.64 -5.89
CA ALA A 12 -20.69 3.92 -6.21
C ALA A 12 -19.49 4.89 -6.27
N ALA A 13 -19.70 6.12 -6.75
CA ALA A 13 -18.70 7.17 -6.77
C ALA A 13 -18.25 7.61 -5.37
N ALA A 14 -19.17 7.80 -4.41
CA ALA A 14 -18.82 8.15 -3.04
C ALA A 14 -18.04 7.01 -2.35
N CYS A 15 -18.50 5.76 -2.53
CA CYS A 15 -17.79 4.58 -2.01
C CYS A 15 -16.38 4.47 -2.60
N TYR A 16 -16.23 4.67 -3.92
CA TYR A 16 -14.93 4.68 -4.56
C TYR A 16 -14.03 5.80 -4.04
N ALA A 17 -14.56 7.02 -3.87
CA ALA A 17 -13.80 8.16 -3.36
C ALA A 17 -13.26 7.89 -1.94
N GLU A 18 -14.06 7.27 -1.07
CA GLU A 18 -13.61 6.84 0.26
C GLU A 18 -12.47 5.81 0.18
N ARG A 19 -12.64 4.75 -0.60
CA ARG A 19 -11.59 3.70 -0.76
C ARG A 19 -10.33 4.27 -1.41
N HIS A 20 -10.49 5.18 -2.35
CA HIS A 20 -9.36 5.86 -2.98
C HIS A 20 -8.62 6.74 -1.96
N ALA A 21 -9.33 7.48 -1.11
CA ALA A 21 -8.71 8.24 -0.02
C ALA A 21 -7.97 7.34 0.98
N GLU A 22 -8.54 6.18 1.31
CA GLU A 22 -7.92 5.16 2.16
C GLU A 22 -6.64 4.59 1.53
N ALA A 23 -6.66 4.26 0.23
CA ALA A 23 -5.46 3.82 -0.49
C ALA A 23 -4.36 4.89 -0.46
N GLN A 24 -4.72 6.17 -0.64
CA GLN A 24 -3.77 7.28 -0.54
C GLN A 24 -3.19 7.44 0.87
N ASP A 25 -3.98 7.23 1.92
CA ASP A 25 -3.49 7.23 3.31
C ASP A 25 -2.49 6.08 3.55
N LEU A 26 -2.83 4.87 3.12
CA LEU A 26 -1.96 3.70 3.23
C LEU A 26 -0.61 3.94 2.54
N LEU A 27 -0.60 4.49 1.32
CA LEU A 27 0.63 4.81 0.61
C LEU A 27 1.51 5.81 1.37
N LYS A 28 0.92 6.86 1.97
CA LYS A 28 1.65 7.83 2.81
C LYS A 28 2.26 7.18 4.06
N ARG A 29 1.51 6.28 4.70
CA ARG A 29 1.96 5.54 5.89
C ARG A 29 3.07 4.57 5.53
N ILE A 30 2.96 3.85 4.42
CA ILE A 30 4.03 2.97 3.89
C ILE A 30 5.31 3.79 3.66
N ALA A 31 5.23 4.96 3.02
CA ALA A 31 6.39 5.81 2.81
C ALA A 31 7.06 6.24 4.14
N SER A 32 6.25 6.61 5.15
CA SER A 32 6.74 6.94 6.49
C SER A 32 7.42 5.75 7.18
N CYS A 33 6.83 4.56 7.09
CA CYS A 33 7.38 3.33 7.64
C CYS A 33 8.71 2.94 6.96
N LEU A 34 8.81 3.06 5.63
CA LEU A 34 10.05 2.81 4.89
C LEU A 34 11.17 3.78 5.32
N ALA A 35 10.84 5.05 5.55
CA ALA A 35 11.80 6.02 6.07
C ALA A 35 12.29 5.66 7.48
N ALA A 36 11.40 5.18 8.35
CA ALA A 36 11.77 4.71 9.69
C ALA A 36 12.63 3.43 9.63
N HIS A 37 12.25 2.46 8.80
CA HIS A 37 12.99 1.22 8.57
C HIS A 37 14.41 1.49 8.08
N LYS A 38 14.59 2.47 7.17
CA LYS A 38 15.93 2.91 6.72
C LYS A 38 16.78 3.45 7.88
N LYS A 39 16.19 4.23 8.80
CA LYS A 39 16.91 4.74 9.98
C LYS A 39 17.32 3.62 10.93
N GLN A 40 16.46 2.62 11.12
CA GLN A 40 16.77 1.43 11.93
C GLN A 40 17.92 0.63 11.32
N GLN A 41 17.85 0.32 10.03
CA GLN A 41 18.92 -0.40 9.33
C GLN A 41 20.26 0.37 9.42
N ALA A 42 20.24 1.70 9.36
CA ALA A 42 21.46 2.51 9.51
C ALA A 42 22.12 2.37 10.90
N ALA A 43 21.35 2.03 11.94
CA ALA A 43 21.88 1.74 13.28
C ALA A 43 22.46 0.31 13.39
N GLU A 44 22.06 -0.61 12.50
CA GLU A 44 22.48 -2.00 12.48
C GLU A 44 23.01 -2.41 11.09
N PRO A 45 24.13 -1.82 10.63
CA PRO A 45 24.56 -1.90 9.23
C PRO A 45 24.94 -3.31 8.76
N THR A 46 25.25 -4.23 9.69
CA THR A 46 25.60 -5.62 9.39
C THR A 46 24.42 -6.59 9.55
N HIS A 47 23.24 -6.10 9.97
CA HIS A 47 22.06 -6.93 10.16
C HIS A 47 21.35 -7.18 8.82
N TRP A 48 21.68 -8.30 8.18
CA TRP A 48 21.15 -8.68 6.86
C TRP A 48 19.62 -8.86 6.80
N GLY A 49 18.96 -9.07 7.95
CA GLY A 49 17.50 -9.20 8.01
C GLY A 49 16.77 -8.00 7.41
N TYR A 50 17.26 -6.77 7.60
CA TYR A 50 16.65 -5.56 7.03
C TYR A 50 16.63 -5.57 5.50
N ALA A 51 17.67 -6.13 4.86
CA ALA A 51 17.71 -6.26 3.41
C ALA A 51 16.69 -7.31 2.93
N GLY A 52 16.56 -8.42 3.66
CA GLY A 52 15.55 -9.45 3.39
C GLY A 52 14.12 -8.93 3.56
N ASP A 53 13.84 -8.25 4.66
CA ASP A 53 12.53 -7.64 4.96
C ASP A 53 12.13 -6.64 3.87
N LEU A 54 13.06 -5.76 3.45
CA LEU A 54 12.82 -4.82 2.37
C LEU A 54 12.62 -5.53 1.02
N GLY A 55 13.32 -6.63 0.78
CA GLY A 55 13.09 -7.51 -0.38
C GLY A 55 11.66 -8.01 -0.43
N ARG A 56 11.15 -8.57 0.68
CA ARG A 56 9.78 -9.06 0.80
C ARG A 56 8.75 -7.95 0.62
N ILE A 57 8.97 -6.78 1.22
CA ILE A 57 8.09 -5.62 1.06
C ILE A 57 8.02 -5.20 -0.42
N ASN A 58 9.15 -5.19 -1.12
CA ASN A 58 9.19 -4.84 -2.54
C ASN A 58 8.43 -5.84 -3.44
N GLU A 59 8.38 -7.13 -3.08
CA GLU A 59 7.52 -8.10 -3.76
C GLU A 59 6.04 -7.76 -3.57
N GLN A 60 5.61 -7.49 -2.33
CA GLN A 60 4.22 -7.14 -2.03
C GLN A 60 3.77 -5.87 -2.76
N LEU A 61 4.64 -4.85 -2.82
CA LEU A 61 4.35 -3.63 -3.57
C LEU A 61 4.26 -3.89 -5.09
N ALA A 62 5.04 -4.84 -5.62
CA ALA A 62 4.91 -5.23 -7.02
C ALA A 62 3.54 -5.87 -7.31
N TYR A 63 3.03 -6.73 -6.42
CA TYR A 63 1.68 -7.28 -6.54
C TYR A 63 0.60 -6.18 -6.48
N VAL A 64 0.77 -5.17 -5.63
CA VAL A 64 -0.16 -4.03 -5.59
C VAL A 64 -0.16 -3.25 -6.91
N LEU A 65 1.02 -3.00 -7.50
CA LEU A 65 1.13 -2.32 -8.81
C LEU A 65 0.45 -3.14 -9.92
N ALA A 66 0.69 -4.45 -9.95
CA ALA A 66 0.08 -5.33 -10.94
C ALA A 66 -1.44 -5.42 -10.78
N SER A 67 -1.96 -5.37 -9.54
CA SER A 67 -3.41 -5.27 -9.28
C SER A 67 -4.03 -3.96 -9.80
N LEU A 68 -3.21 -2.92 -9.98
CA LEU A 68 -3.58 -1.63 -10.59
C LEU A 68 -3.26 -1.57 -12.10
N GLY A 69 -2.80 -2.68 -12.70
CA GLY A 69 -2.52 -2.81 -14.12
C GLY A 69 -1.06 -2.63 -14.53
N ASP A 70 -0.15 -2.33 -13.61
CA ASP A 70 1.29 -2.24 -13.88
C ASP A 70 2.04 -3.52 -13.46
N PHE A 71 2.18 -4.44 -14.41
CA PHE A 71 2.85 -5.73 -14.20
C PHE A 71 4.38 -5.65 -14.31
N SER A 72 4.95 -4.47 -14.61
CA SER A 72 6.38 -4.32 -14.91
C SER A 72 7.27 -4.74 -13.73
N ALA A 73 6.85 -4.41 -12.50
CA ALA A 73 7.58 -4.75 -11.28
C ALA A 73 7.57 -6.26 -11.00
N CYS A 74 6.44 -6.94 -11.18
CA CYS A 74 6.35 -8.41 -11.05
C CYS A 74 7.23 -9.10 -12.08
N ARG A 75 7.15 -8.68 -13.35
CA ARG A 75 7.97 -9.23 -14.43
C ARG A 75 9.47 -9.04 -14.16
N ALA A 76 9.88 -7.85 -13.73
CA ALA A 76 11.28 -7.57 -13.42
C ALA A 76 11.81 -8.43 -12.26
N LYS A 77 10.94 -8.88 -11.37
CA LYS A 77 11.26 -9.75 -10.22
C LYS A 77 11.04 -11.24 -10.49
N GLY A 78 10.51 -11.62 -11.66
CA GLY A 78 10.12 -13.01 -11.95
C GLY A 78 8.97 -13.53 -11.08
N LEU A 79 8.10 -12.63 -10.59
CA LEU A 79 6.93 -12.99 -9.80
C LEU A 79 5.77 -13.38 -10.73
N GLU A 80 5.10 -14.48 -10.41
CA GLU A 80 3.83 -14.85 -11.03
C GLU A 80 2.72 -13.99 -10.43
N PHE A 81 1.92 -13.32 -11.27
CA PHE A 81 0.84 -12.44 -10.86
C PHE A 81 -0.50 -12.95 -11.39
#